data_AF-A0A822J4U2-F1
#
_entry.id   AF-A0A822J4U2-F1
#
_cell.length_a   1.000
_cell.length_b   1.000
_cell.length_c   1.000
_cell.angle_alpha   90.00
_cell.angle_beta   90.00
_cell.angle_gamma   90.00
#
_symmetry.space_group_name_H-M   'P 1'
#
loop_
_entity.id
_entity.type
_entity.pdbx_description
1 polymer ?
#
loop_
_entity_poly.entity_id
_entity_poly.type
_entity_poly.pdbx_seq_one_letter_code
_entity_poly.pdbx_strand_id
1 'polypeptide(L)' 'MNWGMKNRISRIIKPKTGRCVMLAVDHGYFQGPTTGLSNLGRTVEPLLPYADALMITRGAGVFAYSFQFQLYLNN' A
#
# COMPACT_ATOMS: atom_id res chain seq x y z
N MET A 1 -4.78 20.91 15.10
CA MET A 1 -4.71 20.48 13.68
C MET A 1 -5.66 21.30 12.83
N ASN A 2 -5.15 21.86 11.74
CA ASN A 2 -5.95 22.43 10.66
C ASN A 2 -6.85 21.36 10.00
N TRP A 3 -7.90 21.79 9.29
CA TRP A 3 -8.88 20.89 8.67
C TRP A 3 -8.22 19.88 7.72
N GLY A 4 -7.23 20.32 6.93
CA GLY A 4 -6.52 19.45 5.98
C GLY A 4 -5.78 18.29 6.64
N MET A 5 -5.13 18.51 7.78
CA MET A 5 -4.44 17.45 8.51
C MET A 5 -5.45 16.50 9.18
N LYS A 6 -6.55 17.03 9.74
CA LYS A 6 -7.64 16.20 10.29
C LYS A 6 -8.23 15.27 9.22
N ASN A 7 -8.52 15.80 8.04
CA ASN A 7 -9.12 15.04 6.94
C ASN A 7 -8.19 13.95 6.37
N ARG A 8 -6.86 14.16 6.42
CA ARG A 8 -5.89 13.14 6.01
C ARG A 8 -5.79 12.01 7.03
N ILE A 9 -5.71 12.36 8.32
CA ILE A 9 -5.61 11.38 9.40
C ILE A 9 -6.87 10.53 9.51
N SER A 10 -8.07 11.11 9.31
CA SER A 10 -9.33 10.36 9.36
C SER A 10 -9.48 9.29 8.26
N ARG A 11 -8.65 9.34 7.21
CA ARG A 11 -8.59 8.30 6.17
C ARG A 11 -7.66 7.14 6.54
N ILE A 12 -6.73 7.36 7.47
CA ILE A 12 -5.79 6.34 7.97
C ILE A 12 -6.37 5.71 9.23
N ILE A 13 -6.71 6.54 10.20
CA ILE A 13 -7.28 6.11 11.48
C ILE A 13 -8.79 6.27 11.42
N LYS A 14 -9.51 5.14 11.48
CA LYS A 14 -10.98 5.14 11.43
C LYS A 14 -11.53 5.96 12.60
N PRO A 15 -12.31 7.03 12.35
CA PRO A 15 -12.77 7.92 13.41
C PRO A 15 -13.76 7.26 14.38
N LYS A 16 -14.46 6.21 13.92
CA LYS A 16 -15.41 5.45 14.75
C LYS A 16 -14.73 4.57 15.81
N THR A 17 -13.56 4.01 15.49
CA THR A 17 -12.88 3.02 16.34
C THR A 17 -11.58 3.53 16.92
N GLY A 18 -11.02 4.63 16.39
CA GLY A 18 -9.71 5.16 16.75
C GLY A 18 -8.54 4.24 16.36
N ARG A 19 -8.78 3.24 15.49
CA ARG A 19 -7.81 2.21 15.11
C ARG A 19 -7.59 2.18 13.60
N CYS A 20 -6.44 1.63 13.20
CA CYS A 20 -6.03 1.44 11.81
C CYS A 20 -5.33 0.08 11.70
N VAL A 21 -5.75 -0.75 10.75
CA VAL A 21 -4.95 -1.89 10.29
C VAL A 21 -4.11 -1.43 9.11
N MET A 22 -2.82 -1.16 9.35
CA MET A 22 -1.90 -0.68 8.33
C MET A 22 -1.07 -1.83 7.75
N LEU A 23 -1.11 -2.00 6.44
CA LEU A 23 -0.26 -2.95 5.72
C LEU A 23 1.05 -2.25 5.34
N ALA A 24 2.15 -2.66 5.96
CA ALA A 24 3.49 -2.13 5.70
C ALA A 24 4.26 -3.01 4.71
N VAL A 25 4.71 -2.40 3.61
CA VAL A 25 5.35 -3.08 2.47
C VAL A 25 6.54 -2.26 1.96
N ASP A 26 7.22 -1.56 2.86
CA ASP A 26 8.36 -0.68 2.58
C ASP A 26 9.73 -1.36 2.78
N HIS A 27 9.75 -2.59 3.33
CA HIS A 27 10.98 -3.35 3.59
C HIS A 27 11.90 -3.52 2.38
N GLY A 28 11.33 -3.62 1.17
CA GLY A 28 12.11 -3.77 -0.07
C GLY A 28 12.99 -2.56 -0.42
N TYR A 29 12.78 -1.41 0.23
CA TYR A 29 13.62 -0.23 0.03
C TYR A 29 15.06 -0.43 0.50
N PHE A 30 15.25 -1.11 1.64
CA PHE A 30 16.59 -1.38 2.19
C PHE A 30 17.07 -2.80 1.93
N GLN A 31 16.15 -3.77 1.79
CA GLN A 31 16.49 -5.20 1.74
C GLN A 31 16.44 -5.79 0.31
N GLY A 32 16.14 -4.99 -0.72
CA GLY A 32 15.96 -5.48 -2.08
C GLY A 32 14.72 -6.38 -2.22
N PRO A 33 14.64 -7.29 -3.20
CA PRO A 33 13.51 -8.20 -3.37
C PRO A 33 13.50 -9.28 -2.27
N THR A 34 13.06 -8.90 -1.07
CA THR A 34 12.83 -9.81 0.06
C THR A 34 11.75 -10.84 -0.29
N THR A 35 11.80 -12.01 0.35
CA THR A 35 10.83 -13.10 0.14
C THR A 35 9.38 -12.59 0.17
N GLY A 36 8.63 -12.81 -0.92
CA GLY A 36 7.24 -12.35 -1.06
C GLY A 36 7.07 -10.95 -1.64
N LEU A 37 8.14 -10.15 -1.80
CA LEU A 37 8.11 -8.79 -2.37
C LEU A 37 8.72 -8.69 -3.77
N SER A 38 9.09 -9.82 -4.38
CA SER A 38 9.59 -9.89 -5.76
C SER A 38 8.55 -9.42 -6.79
N ASN A 39 7.26 -9.69 -6.54
CA ASN A 39 6.14 -9.13 -7.28
C ASN A 39 5.15 -8.49 -6.31
N LEU A 40 5.42 -7.23 -5.95
CA LEU A 40 4.67 -6.49 -4.95
C LEU A 40 3.18 -6.38 -5.29
N GLY A 41 2.82 -6.20 -6.57
CA GLY A 41 1.42 -6.14 -7.00
C GLY A 41 0.65 -7.42 -6.66
N ARG A 42 1.16 -8.58 -7.09
CA ARG A 42 0.52 -9.88 -6.83
C ARG A 42 0.38 -10.22 -5.35
N THR A 43 1.37 -9.85 -4.54
CA THR A 43 1.33 -10.16 -3.10
C THR A 43 0.40 -9.22 -2.34
N VAL A 44 0.36 -7.94 -2.72
CA VAL A 44 -0.41 -6.91 -2.00
C VAL A 44 -1.89 -6.92 -2.41
N GLU A 45 -2.20 -7.14 -3.69
CA GLU A 45 -3.57 -7.11 -4.23
C GLU A 45 -4.60 -7.91 -3.41
N PRO A 46 -4.37 -9.20 -3.06
CA PRO A 46 -5.33 -9.97 -2.26
C PRO A 46 -5.44 -9.48 -0.80
N LEU A 47 -4.48 -8.71 -0.31
CA LEU A 47 -4.43 -8.20 1.07
C LEU A 47 -5.09 -6.81 1.20
N LEU A 48 -5.24 -6.07 0.10
CA LEU A 48 -5.85 -4.72 0.09
C LEU A 48 -7.23 -4.66 0.75
N PRO A 49 -8.16 -5.63 0.56
CA PRO A 49 -9.48 -5.57 1.20
C PRO A 49 -9.45 -5.64 2.73
N TYR A 50 -8.37 -6.12 3.32
CA TYR A 50 -8.21 -6.29 4.76
C TYR A 50 -7.43 -5.15 5.43
N ALA A 51 -6.84 -4.26 4.64
CA ALA A 51 -6.04 -3.14 5.13
C ALA A 51 -6.82 -1.82 5.06
N ASP A 52 -6.68 -0.99 6.10
CA ASP A 52 -7.25 0.35 6.16
C ASP A 52 -6.34 1.38 5.49
N ALA A 53 -5.03 1.15 5.57
CA ALA A 53 -4.00 2.02 5.00
C ALA A 53 -2.81 1.19 4.51
N LEU A 54 -2.15 1.68 3.47
CA LEU A 54 -0.97 1.07 2.89
C LEU A 54 0.25 1.98 3.15
N MET A 55 1.31 1.40 3.70
CA MET A 55 2.60 2.05 3.88
C MET A 55 3.60 1.46 2.88
N ILE A 56 3.99 2.27 1.90
CA ILE A 56 4.85 1.87 0.78
C ILE A 56 5.87 2.97 0.48
N THR A 57 6.95 2.61 -0.21
CA THR A 57 7.82 3.59 -0.84
C THR A 57 7.23 4.10 -2.14
N ARG A 58 7.60 5.34 -2.52
CA ARG A 58 7.11 5.99 -3.75
C ARG A 58 7.38 5.13 -5.00
N GLY A 59 8.56 4.52 -5.08
CA GLY A 59 8.95 3.67 -6.21
C GLY A 59 8.12 2.38 -6.29
N ALA A 60 7.87 1.74 -5.15
CA ALA A 60 7.07 0.51 -5.09
C ALA A 60 5.63 0.74 -5.58
N GLY A 61 5.02 1.87 -5.24
CA GLY A 61 3.69 2.23 -5.71
C GLY A 61 3.63 2.38 -7.24
N VAL A 62 4.52 3.17 -7.82
CA VAL A 62 4.57 3.38 -9.29
C VAL A 62 4.84 2.07 -10.03
N PHE A 63 5.77 1.26 -9.52
CA PHE A 63 6.13 -0.01 -10.14
C PHE A 63 4.97 -1.02 -10.12
N ALA A 64 4.25 -1.12 -8.99
CA ALA A 64 3.08 -1.99 -8.87
C ALA A 64 1.99 -1.62 -9.88
N TYR A 65 1.67 -0.33 -10.06
CA TYR A 65 0.68 0.12 -11.04
C TYR A 65 1.11 -0.18 -12.49
N SER A 66 2.39 0.05 -12.84
CA SER A 66 2.90 -0.28 -14.18
C SER A 66 2.88 -1.78 -14.49
N PHE A 67 3.21 -2.62 -13.51
CA PHE A 67 3.18 -4.08 -13.68
C PHE A 67 1.75 -4.63 -13.77
N GLN A 68 0.82 -4.08 -12.97
CA GLN A 68 -0.61 -4.40 -13.06
C GLN A 68 -1.15 -4.07 -14.46
N PHE A 69 -0.80 -2.90 -15.00
CA PHE A 69 -1.24 -2.45 -16.32
C PHE A 69 -0.65 -3.31 -17.45
N GLN A 70 0.63 -3.68 -17.38
CA GLN A 70 1.21 -4.61 -18.34
C GLN A 70 0.59 -6.01 -18.29
N LEU A 71 0.27 -6.53 -17.10
CA LEU A 71 -0.41 -7.83 -16.99
C LEU A 71 -1.85 -7.79 -17.54
N TYR A 72 -2.54 -6.65 -17.41
CA TYR A 72 -3.90 -6.47 -17.92
C TYR A 72 -3.95 -6.32 -19.45
N LEU A 73 -2.90 -5.77 -20.07
CA LEU A 73 -2.79 -5.68 -21.53
C LEU A 73 -2.36 -6.99 -22.21
N ASN A 74 -1.83 -7.94 -21.45
CA ASN A 74 -1.36 -9.24 -21.96
C ASN A 74 -2.35 -10.39 -21.68
N ASN A 75 -3.60 -10.10 -21.30
CA ASN A 75 -4.71 -11.06 -21.22
C ASN A 75 -5.83 -10.68 -22.18
#